data_AF-A0A210PRC2-F1
#
_entry.id   AF-A0A210PRC2-F1
#
_cell.length_a   1.000
_cell.length_b   1.000
_cell.length_c   1.000
_cell.angle_alpha   90.00
_cell.angle_beta   90.00
_cell.angle_gamma   90.00
#
_symmetry.space_group_name_H-M   'P 1'
#
loop_
_entity.id
_entity.type
_entity.pdbx_description
1 polymer ?
#
loop_
_entity_poly.entity_id
_entity_poly.type
_entity_poly.pdbx_seq_one_letter_code
_entity_poly.pdbx_strand_id
1 'polypeptide(L)'
;MVLRHLRLATNVHGLHKPVTKSTAVVIAVCLLLLVVPKTDAESLSEYLWNQTESIRNNALSTYFVQGIGNGTLNPTAFGSYMIQDSVYIYNAKRSIDSAVYRAPEGKLKEFLRGKSASFERYYHALFKKWHIKDPADIKVCAACQSYADYEHQIAATEDTIYMIVAMLPCYKLWPWLGQQLQSANHGVYDDWFNSNFDPQYEGYKALDALVDAADVKQTISRNKALEVYTRCMLGEYEFFDSVQETQ
;
A
#
# COMPACT_ATOMS: atom_id res chain seq x y z
N MET A 1 -10.22 9.90 10.90
CA MET A 1 -8.80 10.02 10.53
C MET A 1 -8.27 8.61 10.31
N VAL A 2 -8.52 8.00 9.14
CA VAL A 2 -8.06 6.63 8.81
C VAL A 2 -7.94 6.56 7.28
N LEU A 3 -6.75 6.29 6.73
CA LEU A 3 -6.58 6.08 5.28
C LEU A 3 -7.11 4.70 4.83
N ARG A 4 -7.48 3.83 5.78
CA ARG A 4 -7.42 2.40 5.55
C ARG A 4 -8.53 1.53 6.16
N HIS A 5 -9.54 2.09 6.82
CA HIS A 5 -10.79 1.37 7.14
C HIS A 5 -12.03 2.26 6.97
N LEU A 6 -12.68 2.18 5.79
CA LEU A 6 -14.12 2.42 5.68
C LEU A 6 -14.78 1.04 5.67
N ARG A 7 -15.11 0.50 6.85
CA ARG A 7 -16.03 -0.64 6.95
C ARG A 7 -17.43 -0.13 6.62
N LEU A 8 -17.93 -0.43 5.42
CA LEU A 8 -19.36 -0.38 5.15
C LEU A 8 -20.02 -1.53 5.90
N ALA A 9 -20.82 -1.23 6.91
CA ALA A 9 -21.68 -2.19 7.56
C ALA A 9 -22.83 -2.56 6.61
N THR A 10 -22.81 -3.77 6.03
CA THR A 10 -23.97 -4.34 5.34
C THR A 10 -24.81 -5.11 6.34
N ASN A 11 -25.94 -4.53 6.74
CA ASN A 11 -27.02 -5.25 7.41
C ASN A 11 -27.70 -6.18 6.40
N VAL A 12 -27.60 -7.49 6.60
CA VAL A 12 -28.44 -8.47 5.89
C VAL A 12 -29.54 -8.90 6.85
N HIS A 13 -30.75 -8.41 6.63
CA HIS A 13 -31.96 -9.02 7.20
C HIS A 13 -32.50 -10.03 6.20
N GLY A 14 -32.68 -11.26 6.68
CA GLY A 14 -33.11 -12.41 5.89
C GLY A 14 -34.56 -12.33 5.45
N LEU A 15 -34.92 -13.18 4.49
CA LEU A 15 -36.29 -13.58 4.21
C LEU A 15 -36.31 -14.96 3.53
N HIS A 16 -37.04 -15.87 4.19
CA HIS A 16 -37.82 -17.01 3.70
C HIS A 16 -37.29 -18.02 2.67
N LYS A 17 -37.21 -19.28 3.12
CA LYS A 17 -37.37 -20.49 2.27
C LYS A 17 -38.84 -20.67 1.87
N PRO A 18 -39.08 -21.30 0.70
CA PRO A 18 -39.83 -22.55 0.72
C PRO A 18 -39.21 -23.65 -0.15
N VAL A 19 -39.48 -24.89 0.26
CA VAL A 19 -39.14 -26.14 -0.40
C VAL A 19 -40.26 -26.52 -1.36
N THR A 20 -39.94 -26.84 -2.61
CA THR A 20 -40.73 -27.76 -3.44
C THR A 20 -39.85 -28.57 -4.38
N LYS A 21 -40.19 -29.85 -4.48
CA LYS A 21 -39.56 -30.89 -5.29
C LYS A 21 -39.90 -30.70 -6.77
N SER A 22 -38.94 -30.89 -7.67
CA SER A 22 -39.25 -31.43 -8.99
C SER A 22 -38.05 -32.07 -9.67
N THR A 23 -38.35 -33.17 -10.34
CA THR A 23 -37.49 -34.15 -10.99
C THR A 23 -36.89 -33.57 -12.28
N ALA A 24 -35.57 -33.63 -12.46
CA ALA A 24 -34.94 -33.27 -13.73
C ALA A 24 -33.80 -34.25 -14.08
N VAL A 25 -34.09 -35.04 -15.11
CA VAL A 25 -33.25 -35.80 -16.03
C VAL A 25 -31.76 -35.45 -16.00
N VAL A 26 -30.92 -36.45 -15.69
CA VAL A 26 -29.47 -36.39 -15.84
C VAL A 26 -29.12 -36.58 -17.32
N ILE A 27 -28.79 -35.50 -18.02
CA ILE A 27 -28.08 -35.56 -19.31
C ILE A 27 -26.61 -35.30 -19.01
N ALA A 28 -25.79 -36.32 -19.23
CA ALA A 28 -24.33 -36.24 -19.12
C ALA A 28 -23.79 -35.28 -20.19
N VAL A 29 -23.27 -34.14 -19.75
CA VAL A 29 -22.36 -33.31 -20.54
C VAL A 29 -21.01 -33.40 -19.84
N CYS A 30 -20.09 -34.16 -20.43
CA CYS A 30 -18.67 -34.09 -20.07
C CYS A 30 -18.14 -32.70 -20.42
N LEU A 31 -18.35 -31.74 -19.52
CA LEU A 31 -17.49 -30.57 -19.42
C LEU A 31 -16.12 -31.07 -18.96
N LEU A 32 -15.21 -31.26 -19.91
CA LEU A 32 -13.78 -31.12 -19.62
C LEU A 32 -13.58 -29.69 -19.11
N LEU A 33 -13.79 -29.50 -17.82
CA LEU A 33 -13.13 -28.43 -17.09
C LEU A 33 -11.65 -28.71 -17.27
N LEU A 34 -11.00 -27.92 -18.11
CA LEU A 34 -9.58 -27.69 -18.00
C LEU A 34 -9.36 -27.14 -16.58
N VAL A 35 -9.20 -28.04 -15.62
CA VAL A 35 -8.57 -27.72 -14.35
C VAL A 35 -7.13 -27.40 -14.77
N VAL A 36 -6.89 -26.13 -15.08
CA VAL A 36 -5.54 -25.60 -15.16
C VAL A 36 -4.94 -25.89 -13.79
N PRO A 37 -3.92 -26.76 -13.68
CA PRO A 37 -3.31 -27.02 -12.40
C PRO A 37 -2.82 -25.69 -11.85
N LYS A 38 -3.21 -25.37 -10.62
CA LYS A 38 -2.60 -24.27 -9.87
C LYS A 38 -1.13 -24.63 -9.77
N THR A 39 -0.30 -24.03 -10.62
CA THR A 39 1.14 -24.25 -10.56
C THR A 39 1.60 -23.79 -9.18
N ASP A 40 2.35 -24.63 -8.46
CA ASP A 40 3.02 -24.31 -7.19
C ASP A 40 4.11 -23.22 -7.34
N ALA A 41 4.08 -22.46 -8.44
CA ALA A 41 4.95 -21.33 -8.68
C ALA A 41 4.50 -20.18 -7.78
N GLU A 42 5.45 -19.66 -7.01
CA GLU A 42 5.32 -18.44 -6.21
C GLU A 42 4.68 -17.31 -7.04
N SER A 43 3.71 -16.60 -6.45
CA SER A 43 3.08 -15.46 -7.12
C SER A 43 4.08 -14.32 -7.27
N LEU A 44 3.89 -13.44 -8.26
CA LEU A 44 4.82 -12.32 -8.44
C LEU A 44 4.84 -11.43 -7.21
N SER A 45 3.68 -11.12 -6.62
CA SER A 45 3.59 -10.29 -5.42
C SER A 45 4.28 -10.89 -4.19
N GLU A 46 4.31 -12.22 -4.07
CA GLU A 46 5.04 -12.96 -3.03
C GLU A 46 6.54 -12.96 -3.32
N TYR A 47 6.94 -13.22 -4.57
CA TYR A 47 8.34 -13.13 -5.02
C TYR A 47 8.94 -11.76 -4.72
N LEU A 48 8.26 -10.67 -5.12
CA LEU A 48 8.70 -9.28 -4.89
C LEU A 48 8.87 -8.98 -3.40
N TRP A 49 7.94 -9.48 -2.57
CA TRP A 49 8.06 -9.39 -1.12
C TRP A 49 9.30 -10.15 -0.66
N ASN A 50 9.44 -11.43 -0.97
CA ASN A 50 10.55 -12.24 -0.48
C ASN A 50 11.93 -11.68 -0.89
N GLN A 51 12.07 -11.12 -2.09
CA GLN A 51 13.34 -10.51 -2.55
C GLN A 51 13.78 -9.26 -1.76
N THR A 52 12.88 -8.61 -1.02
CA THR A 52 13.19 -7.36 -0.30
C THR A 52 13.28 -7.52 1.21
N GLU A 53 13.41 -8.76 1.70
CA GLU A 53 13.44 -9.05 3.15
C GLU A 53 14.51 -8.26 3.91
N SER A 54 15.74 -8.17 3.36
CA SER A 54 16.82 -7.42 3.99
C SER A 54 16.49 -5.93 4.16
N ILE A 55 15.86 -5.30 3.15
CA ILE A 55 15.47 -3.89 3.19
C ILE A 55 14.38 -3.68 4.24
N ARG A 56 13.41 -4.59 4.35
CA ARG A 56 12.37 -4.51 5.38
C ARG A 56 12.92 -4.63 6.78
N ASN A 57 13.88 -5.53 6.99
CA ASN A 57 14.57 -5.68 8.27
C ASN A 57 15.37 -4.42 8.62
N ASN A 58 16.03 -3.80 7.64
CA ASN A 58 16.69 -2.51 7.84
C ASN A 58 15.69 -1.41 8.23
N ALA A 59 14.54 -1.33 7.54
CA ALA A 59 13.45 -0.39 7.89
C ALA A 59 12.95 -0.60 9.33
N LEU A 60 12.74 -1.85 9.74
CA LEU A 60 12.35 -2.21 11.10
C LEU A 60 13.37 -1.73 12.14
N SER A 61 14.66 -1.82 11.83
CA SER A 61 15.74 -1.44 12.74
C SER A 61 16.02 0.07 12.82
N THR A 62 15.34 0.91 12.03
CA THR A 62 15.56 2.36 12.07
C THR A 62 15.17 2.98 13.42
N TYR A 63 15.84 4.08 13.75
CA TYR A 63 15.53 4.88 14.94
C TYR A 63 14.06 5.32 14.99
N PHE A 64 13.49 5.73 13.86
CA PHE A 64 12.08 6.10 13.77
C PHE A 64 11.15 4.95 14.14
N VAL A 65 11.30 3.80 13.48
CA VAL A 65 10.38 2.67 13.65
C VAL A 65 10.48 2.06 15.05
N GLN A 66 11.70 1.87 15.56
CA GLN A 66 11.91 1.39 16.93
C GLN A 66 11.44 2.40 17.97
N GLY A 67 11.69 3.69 17.75
CA GLY A 67 11.24 4.75 18.65
C GLY A 67 9.72 4.84 18.74
N ILE A 68 9.01 4.71 17.61
CA ILE A 68 7.55 4.62 17.58
C ILE A 68 7.07 3.36 18.30
N GLY A 69 7.63 2.20 17.96
CA GLY A 69 7.23 0.92 18.56
C GLY A 69 7.43 0.86 20.07
N ASN A 70 8.47 1.51 20.60
CA ASN A 70 8.78 1.52 22.02
C ASN A 70 8.22 2.74 22.78
N GLY A 71 7.58 3.69 22.09
CA GLY A 71 7.08 4.91 22.70
C GLY A 71 8.15 5.92 23.10
N THR A 72 9.36 5.81 22.54
CA THR A 72 10.56 6.57 22.95
C THR A 72 11.05 7.57 21.89
N LEU A 73 10.44 7.60 20.70
CA LEU A 73 10.85 8.54 19.64
C LEU A 73 10.80 9.99 20.17
N ASN A 74 11.78 10.82 19.80
CA ASN A 74 11.75 12.25 20.08
C ASN A 74 10.51 12.90 19.41
N PRO A 75 9.62 13.59 20.15
CA PRO A 75 8.42 14.20 19.59
C PRO A 75 8.68 15.22 18.47
N THR A 76 9.83 15.90 18.50
CA THR A 76 10.24 16.84 17.44
C THR A 76 10.58 16.07 16.16
N ALA A 77 11.26 14.93 16.29
CA ALA A 77 11.57 14.06 15.16
C ALA A 77 10.28 13.50 14.54
N PHE A 78 9.33 13.06 15.37
CA PHE A 78 8.00 12.66 14.90
C PHE A 78 7.28 13.78 14.15
N GLY A 79 7.22 14.99 14.72
CA GLY A 79 6.58 16.13 14.08
C GLY A 79 7.20 16.47 12.72
N SER A 80 8.53 16.50 12.64
CA SER A 80 9.26 16.74 11.40
C SER A 80 8.99 15.65 10.35
N TYR A 81 8.95 14.38 10.76
CA TYR A 81 8.60 13.28 9.87
C TYR A 81 7.17 13.45 9.32
N MET A 82 6.20 13.74 10.19
CA MET A 82 4.80 13.85 9.79
C MET A 82 4.50 15.01 8.83
N ILE A 83 5.22 16.12 8.95
CA ILE A 83 5.12 17.24 7.99
C ILE A 83 5.60 16.78 6.61
N GLN A 84 6.73 16.07 6.54
CA GLN A 84 7.27 15.56 5.29
C GLN A 84 6.40 14.47 4.68
N ASP A 85 5.91 13.54 5.50
CA ASP A 85 4.99 12.47 5.08
C ASP A 85 3.69 13.06 4.50
N SER A 86 3.20 14.17 5.06
CA SER A 86 2.05 14.89 4.50
C SER A 86 2.30 15.37 3.07
N VAL A 87 3.51 15.89 2.79
CA VAL A 87 3.91 16.32 1.44
C VAL A 87 4.15 15.12 0.53
N TYR A 88 4.74 14.03 1.04
CA TYR A 88 4.88 12.77 0.32
C TYR A 88 3.52 12.26 -0.18
N ILE A 89 2.50 12.15 0.69
CA ILE A 89 1.16 11.69 0.30
C ILE A 89 0.54 12.61 -0.77
N TYR A 90 0.74 13.92 -0.65
CA TYR A 90 0.28 14.87 -1.67
C TYR A 90 0.93 14.60 -3.03
N ASN A 91 2.24 14.35 -3.07
CA ASN A 91 2.97 14.04 -4.30
C ASN A 91 2.60 12.65 -4.86
N ALA A 92 2.50 11.63 -4.00
CA ALA A 92 2.06 10.28 -4.37
C ALA A 92 0.66 10.30 -5.02
N LYS A 93 -0.27 11.12 -4.49
CA LYS A 93 -1.59 11.34 -5.12
C LYS A 93 -1.46 11.85 -6.55
N ARG A 94 -0.56 12.79 -6.81
CA ARG A 94 -0.33 13.35 -8.16
C ARG A 94 0.25 12.31 -9.12
N SER A 95 1.14 11.43 -8.62
CA SER A 95 1.63 10.28 -9.39
C SER A 95 0.48 9.33 -9.73
N ILE A 96 -0.41 9.03 -8.77
CA ILE A 96 -1.59 8.21 -9.03
C ILE A 96 -2.52 8.89 -10.06
N ASP A 97 -2.75 10.19 -9.99
CA ASP A 97 -3.55 10.93 -10.98
C ASP A 97 -2.95 10.85 -12.39
N SER A 98 -1.62 10.98 -12.51
CA SER A 98 -0.92 10.79 -13.78
C SER A 98 -1.15 9.39 -14.34
N ALA A 99 -1.05 8.37 -13.48
CA ALA A 99 -1.34 6.99 -13.87
C ALA A 99 -2.82 6.79 -14.27
N VAL A 100 -3.77 7.40 -13.55
CA VAL A 100 -5.20 7.41 -13.92
C VAL A 100 -5.39 8.03 -15.29
N TYR A 101 -4.76 9.16 -15.58
CA TYR A 101 -4.91 9.85 -16.86
C TYR A 101 -4.44 8.98 -18.03
N ARG A 102 -3.31 8.28 -17.86
CA ARG A 102 -2.73 7.39 -18.88
C ARG A 102 -3.44 6.03 -18.99
N ALA A 103 -4.13 5.59 -17.95
CA ALA A 103 -4.75 4.27 -17.91
C ALA A 103 -5.88 4.13 -18.96
N PRO A 104 -5.94 3.00 -19.69
CA PRO A 104 -7.13 2.61 -20.45
C PRO A 104 -8.35 2.47 -19.53
N GLU A 105 -9.55 2.71 -20.07
CA GLU A 105 -10.78 2.48 -19.29
C GLU A 105 -10.91 1.02 -18.86
N GLY A 106 -11.38 0.81 -17.63
CA GLY A 106 -11.54 -0.52 -17.03
C GLY A 106 -11.16 -0.56 -15.56
N LYS A 107 -11.14 -1.79 -15.01
CA LYS A 107 -10.99 -2.05 -13.57
C LYS A 107 -9.73 -1.44 -12.96
N LEU A 108 -8.61 -1.45 -13.68
CA LEU A 108 -7.34 -0.88 -13.17
C LEU A 108 -7.46 0.65 -13.00
N LYS A 109 -8.06 1.35 -13.96
CA LYS A 109 -8.28 2.79 -13.89
C LYS A 109 -9.26 3.16 -12.77
N GLU A 110 -10.35 2.40 -12.62
CA GLU A 110 -11.30 2.57 -11.51
C GLU A 110 -10.63 2.36 -10.15
N PHE A 111 -9.79 1.33 -10.03
CA PHE A 111 -9.02 1.07 -8.83
C PHE A 111 -8.09 2.25 -8.49
N LEU A 112 -7.33 2.74 -9.47
CA LEU A 112 -6.45 3.90 -9.29
C LEU A 112 -7.24 5.18 -8.95
N ARG A 113 -8.41 5.43 -9.56
CA ARG A 113 -9.31 6.54 -9.18
C ARG A 113 -9.70 6.45 -7.71
N GLY A 114 -10.07 5.25 -7.24
CA GLY A 114 -10.38 4.99 -5.84
C GLY A 114 -9.20 5.25 -4.90
N LYS A 115 -7.98 4.89 -5.33
CA LYS A 115 -6.74 5.17 -4.59
C LYS A 115 -6.42 6.67 -4.55
N SER A 116 -6.49 7.37 -5.69
CA SER A 116 -6.31 8.82 -5.77
C SER A 116 -7.25 9.55 -4.80
N ALA A 117 -8.55 9.24 -4.85
CA ALA A 117 -9.54 9.84 -3.94
C ALA A 117 -9.25 9.54 -2.47
N SER A 118 -8.66 8.37 -2.16
CA SER A 118 -8.31 7.99 -0.79
C SER A 118 -7.08 8.76 -0.28
N PHE A 119 -6.05 8.89 -1.11
CA PHE A 119 -4.89 9.74 -0.81
C PHE A 119 -5.30 11.20 -0.68
N GLU A 120 -6.25 11.67 -1.51
CA GLU A 120 -6.77 13.03 -1.44
C GLU A 120 -7.41 13.37 -0.11
N ARG A 121 -8.36 12.53 0.34
CA ARG A 121 -8.96 12.69 1.67
C ARG A 121 -7.92 12.68 2.79
N TYR A 122 -6.85 11.92 2.62
CA TYR A 122 -5.82 11.79 3.64
C TYR A 122 -4.91 13.00 3.74
N TYR A 123 -4.32 13.45 2.62
CA TYR A 123 -3.43 14.60 2.68
C TYR A 123 -4.22 15.84 3.11
N HIS A 124 -5.50 15.98 2.75
CA HIS A 124 -6.35 17.07 3.29
C HIS A 124 -6.52 16.97 4.81
N ALA A 125 -6.73 15.78 5.36
CA ALA A 125 -6.82 15.58 6.80
C ALA A 125 -5.49 15.90 7.52
N LEU A 126 -4.37 15.48 6.92
CA LEU A 126 -3.03 15.78 7.43
C LEU A 126 -2.71 17.27 7.36
N PHE A 127 -2.97 17.94 6.23
CA PHE A 127 -2.75 19.38 6.08
C PHE A 127 -3.56 20.18 7.08
N LYS A 128 -4.82 19.78 7.32
CA LYS A 128 -5.63 20.38 8.38
C LYS A 128 -5.04 20.15 9.77
N LYS A 129 -4.59 18.93 10.07
CA LYS A 129 -4.01 18.56 11.38
C LYS A 129 -2.69 19.29 11.65
N TRP A 130 -1.84 19.44 10.64
CA TRP A 130 -0.50 20.03 10.74
C TRP A 130 -0.45 21.49 10.30
N HIS A 131 -1.60 22.10 10.01
CA HIS A 131 -1.73 23.49 9.57
C HIS A 131 -0.88 23.83 8.32
N ILE A 132 -0.73 22.87 7.41
CA ILE A 132 -0.02 23.05 6.13
C ILE A 132 -0.95 23.81 5.17
N LYS A 133 -0.52 25.00 4.74
CA LYS A 133 -1.27 25.83 3.78
C LYS A 133 -0.91 25.51 2.33
N ASP A 134 0.38 25.49 2.04
CA ASP A 134 0.92 25.17 0.71
C ASP A 134 2.07 24.15 0.88
N PRO A 135 1.98 22.95 0.25
CA PRO A 135 3.08 22.00 0.28
C PRO A 135 4.36 22.52 -0.39
N ALA A 136 4.28 23.51 -1.29
CA ALA A 136 5.45 24.10 -1.94
C ALA A 136 6.36 24.89 -0.96
N ASP A 137 5.82 25.34 0.18
CA ASP A 137 6.57 26.04 1.21
C ASP A 137 7.37 25.08 2.12
N ILE A 138 7.17 23.76 1.96
CA ILE A 138 7.80 22.73 2.79
C ILE A 138 8.93 22.07 2.00
N LYS A 139 10.16 22.26 2.47
CA LYS A 139 11.32 21.53 1.97
C LYS A 139 11.39 20.16 2.65
N VAL A 140 11.14 19.09 1.89
CA VAL A 140 11.32 17.71 2.35
C VAL A 140 12.78 17.27 2.27
N CYS A 141 13.15 16.22 3.02
CA CYS A 141 14.48 15.63 2.97
C CYS A 141 14.74 14.94 1.62
N ALA A 142 16.02 14.69 1.33
CA ALA A 142 16.44 14.08 0.07
C ALA A 142 15.83 12.68 -0.15
N ALA A 143 15.67 11.88 0.91
CA ALA A 143 15.05 10.56 0.83
C ALA A 143 13.57 10.65 0.41
N CYS A 144 12.79 11.51 1.09
CA CYS A 144 11.39 11.76 0.75
C CYS A 144 11.23 12.27 -0.69
N GLN A 145 12.07 13.21 -1.11
CA GLN A 145 12.04 13.76 -2.47
C GLN A 145 12.35 12.68 -3.51
N SER A 146 13.45 11.94 -3.32
CA SER A 146 13.91 10.91 -4.24
C SER A 146 12.89 9.78 -4.40
N TYR A 147 12.20 9.42 -3.32
CA TYR A 147 11.14 8.43 -3.36
C TYR A 147 9.93 8.95 -4.17
N ALA A 148 9.42 10.14 -3.86
CA ALA A 148 8.29 10.72 -4.57
C ALA A 148 8.59 10.95 -6.08
N ASP A 149 9.81 11.39 -6.40
CA ASP A 149 10.25 11.60 -7.79
C ASP A 149 10.30 10.29 -8.57
N TYR A 150 10.74 9.20 -7.93
CA TYR A 150 10.74 7.89 -8.57
C TYR A 150 9.32 7.39 -8.85
N GLU A 151 8.39 7.51 -7.88
CA GLU A 151 6.99 7.17 -8.13
C GLU A 151 6.38 8.01 -9.26
N HIS A 152 6.73 9.30 -9.32
CA HIS A 152 6.30 10.20 -10.39
C HIS A 152 6.84 9.77 -11.75
N GLN A 153 8.11 9.40 -11.82
CA GLN A 153 8.74 8.86 -13.03
C GLN A 153 8.00 7.60 -13.50
N ILE A 154 7.78 6.61 -12.62
CA ILE A 154 7.06 5.39 -12.96
C ILE A 154 5.66 5.70 -13.48
N ALA A 155 4.93 6.60 -12.82
CA ALA A 155 3.61 7.02 -13.25
C ALA A 155 3.60 7.72 -14.61
N ALA A 156 4.70 8.36 -15.01
CA ALA A 156 4.81 9.12 -16.25
C ALA A 156 5.33 8.28 -17.43
N THR A 157 6.22 7.31 -17.18
CA THR A 157 6.94 6.61 -18.26
C THR A 157 6.54 5.15 -18.44
N GLU A 158 6.17 4.45 -17.37
CA GLU A 158 5.92 3.01 -17.42
C GLU A 158 4.45 2.67 -17.68
N ASP A 159 4.15 1.41 -18.02
CA ASP A 159 2.77 0.92 -18.07
C ASP A 159 2.06 1.08 -16.72
N THR A 160 0.77 1.38 -16.75
CA THR A 160 -0.04 1.71 -15.57
C THR A 160 0.05 0.67 -14.44
N ILE A 161 0.28 -0.61 -14.76
CA ILE A 161 0.44 -1.66 -13.75
C ILE A 161 1.66 -1.41 -12.84
N TYR A 162 2.73 -0.77 -13.33
CA TYR A 162 3.90 -0.46 -12.53
C TYR A 162 3.64 0.61 -11.46
N MET A 163 2.61 1.44 -11.61
CA MET A 163 2.16 2.30 -10.51
C MET A 163 1.59 1.46 -9.35
N ILE A 164 0.89 0.35 -9.63
CA ILE A 164 0.43 -0.57 -8.59
C ILE A 164 1.63 -1.23 -7.90
N VAL A 165 2.65 -1.63 -8.66
CA VAL A 165 3.89 -2.18 -8.12
C VAL A 165 4.61 -1.17 -7.22
N ALA A 166 4.71 0.09 -7.66
CA ALA A 166 5.35 1.18 -6.91
C ALA A 166 4.64 1.48 -5.59
N MET A 167 3.30 1.42 -5.56
CA MET A 167 2.52 1.62 -4.33
C MET A 167 2.62 0.44 -3.36
N LEU A 168 2.91 -0.77 -3.84
CA LEU A 168 2.74 -1.98 -3.05
C LEU A 168 3.62 -2.04 -1.77
N PRO A 169 4.89 -1.56 -1.76
CA PRO A 169 5.70 -1.44 -0.54
C PRO A 169 5.01 -0.68 0.60
N CYS A 170 4.46 0.52 0.38
CA CYS A 170 3.80 1.30 1.44
C CYS A 170 2.51 0.64 1.96
N TYR A 171 1.90 -0.23 1.15
CA TYR A 171 0.71 -1.00 1.53
C TYR A 171 1.04 -2.25 2.34
N LYS A 172 2.18 -2.91 2.08
CA LYS A 172 2.59 -4.17 2.74
C LYS A 172 3.55 -3.96 3.91
N LEU A 173 4.50 -3.02 3.81
CA LEU A 173 5.54 -2.81 4.82
C LEU A 173 4.96 -2.36 6.16
N TRP A 174 4.11 -1.35 6.15
CA TRP A 174 3.58 -0.72 7.37
C TRP A 174 2.80 -1.68 8.28
N PRO A 175 1.83 -2.49 7.79
CA PRO A 175 1.19 -3.50 8.65
C PRO A 175 2.16 -4.60 9.09
N TRP A 176 3.14 -4.96 8.25
CA TRP A 176 4.18 -5.92 8.63
C TRP A 176 5.05 -5.39 9.78
N LEU A 177 5.42 -4.11 9.77
CA LEU A 177 6.14 -3.48 10.89
C LEU A 177 5.34 -3.58 12.19
N GLY A 178 4.03 -3.34 12.12
CA GLY A 178 3.13 -3.54 13.27
C GLY A 178 3.12 -4.97 13.80
N GLN A 179 3.19 -5.97 12.92
CA GLN A 179 3.30 -7.37 13.33
C GLN A 179 4.63 -7.67 14.05
N GLN A 180 5.72 -6.97 13.69
CA GLN A 180 7.03 -7.16 14.31
C GLN A 180 7.16 -6.43 15.66
N LEU A 181 6.45 -5.32 15.84
CA LEU A 181 6.52 -4.47 17.03
C LEU A 181 5.47 -4.95 18.06
N GLN A 182 5.82 -5.94 18.87
CA GLN A 182 4.92 -6.65 19.80
C GLN A 182 4.52 -5.90 21.08
N SER A 183 4.80 -4.59 21.18
CA SER A 183 4.41 -3.79 22.35
C SER A 183 2.91 -3.44 22.29
N ALA A 184 2.23 -3.47 23.43
CA ALA A 184 0.85 -3.00 23.55
C ALA A 184 0.75 -1.52 23.95
N ASN A 185 1.88 -0.85 24.20
CA ASN A 185 1.94 0.54 24.63
C ASN A 185 3.08 1.26 23.88
N HIS A 186 2.70 2.28 23.13
CA HIS A 186 3.54 3.17 22.35
C HIS A 186 3.47 4.62 22.87
N GLY A 187 2.91 4.81 24.07
CA GLY A 187 2.79 6.09 24.74
C GLY A 187 2.01 7.12 23.92
N VAL A 188 2.62 8.30 23.71
CA VAL A 188 2.00 9.38 22.93
C VAL A 188 1.77 9.02 21.45
N TYR A 189 2.32 7.90 20.98
CA TYR A 189 2.22 7.44 19.60
C TYR A 189 1.13 6.38 19.37
N ASP A 190 0.41 5.92 20.40
CA ASP A 190 -0.58 4.83 20.30
C ASP A 190 -1.59 5.03 19.16
N ASP A 191 -2.23 6.19 19.09
CA ASP A 191 -3.24 6.49 18.06
C ASP A 191 -2.65 6.41 16.65
N TRP A 192 -1.41 6.91 16.49
CA TRP A 192 -0.72 6.89 15.21
C TRP A 192 -0.29 5.47 14.86
N PHE A 193 0.31 4.75 15.80
CA PHE A 193 0.75 3.36 15.63
C PHE A 193 -0.43 2.48 15.20
N ASN A 194 -1.52 2.48 15.97
CA ASN A 194 -2.68 1.63 15.71
C ASN A 194 -3.36 1.96 14.37
N SER A 195 -3.26 3.19 13.89
CA SER A 195 -3.85 3.60 12.62
C SER A 195 -3.01 3.23 11.40
N ASN A 196 -1.68 3.18 11.56
CA ASN A 196 -0.73 3.11 10.46
C ASN A 196 -0.03 1.76 10.38
N PHE A 197 0.30 1.17 11.53
CA PHE A 197 0.91 -0.13 11.69
C PHE A 197 -0.12 -1.19 12.14
N ASP A 198 -1.39 -1.06 11.73
CA ASP A 198 -2.42 -2.06 12.01
C ASP A 198 -2.04 -3.43 11.40
N PRO A 199 -1.70 -4.46 12.19
CA PRO A 199 -1.29 -5.76 11.68
C PRO A 199 -2.43 -6.51 10.97
N GLN A 200 -3.68 -6.09 11.17
CA GLN A 200 -4.89 -6.63 10.54
C GLN A 200 -5.25 -5.89 9.23
N TYR A 201 -4.47 -4.90 8.82
CA TYR A 201 -4.73 -4.20 7.58
C TYR A 201 -4.42 -5.09 6.37
N GLU A 202 -5.44 -5.35 5.54
CA GLU A 202 -5.33 -6.25 4.38
C GLU A 202 -5.47 -5.53 3.03
N GLY A 203 -5.51 -4.19 3.01
CA GLY A 203 -5.78 -3.45 1.77
C GLY A 203 -4.68 -3.54 0.71
N TYR A 204 -3.55 -4.19 1.02
CA TYR A 204 -2.54 -4.61 0.05
C TYR A 204 -2.98 -5.80 -0.82
N LYS A 205 -3.87 -6.68 -0.33
CA LYS A 205 -4.26 -7.91 -1.06
C LYS A 205 -4.89 -7.64 -2.42
N ALA A 206 -5.61 -6.53 -2.55
CA ALA A 206 -6.18 -6.12 -3.84
C ALA A 206 -5.11 -5.65 -4.84
N LEU A 207 -4.00 -5.08 -4.36
CA LEU A 207 -2.87 -4.71 -5.20
C LEU A 207 -2.06 -5.96 -5.59
N ASP A 208 -1.82 -6.86 -4.64
CA ASP A 208 -1.20 -8.19 -4.91
C ASP A 208 -1.96 -8.90 -6.03
N ALA A 209 -3.30 -9.00 -5.92
CA ALA A 209 -4.13 -9.64 -6.93
C ALA A 209 -4.05 -8.98 -8.32
N LEU A 210 -3.87 -7.66 -8.39
CA LEU A 210 -3.69 -6.95 -9.67
C LEU A 210 -2.33 -7.28 -10.31
N VAL A 211 -1.26 -7.28 -9.50
CA VAL A 211 0.09 -7.62 -9.94
C VAL A 211 0.16 -9.09 -10.40
N ASP A 212 -0.40 -10.00 -9.62
CA ASP A 212 -0.40 -11.43 -9.92
C ASP A 212 -1.25 -11.74 -11.16
N ALA A 213 -2.40 -11.07 -11.32
CA ALA A 213 -3.21 -11.22 -12.52
C ALA A 213 -2.50 -10.69 -13.78
N ALA A 214 -1.70 -9.64 -13.66
CA ALA A 214 -0.90 -9.13 -14.77
C ALA A 214 0.22 -10.10 -15.16
N ASP A 215 0.83 -10.75 -14.16
CA ASP A 215 1.89 -11.76 -14.33
C ASP A 215 1.38 -13.04 -14.99
N VAL A 216 0.24 -13.57 -14.53
CA VAL A 216 -0.44 -14.72 -15.18
C VAL A 216 -0.77 -14.44 -16.64
N LYS A 217 -1.15 -13.20 -16.96
CA LYS A 217 -1.43 -12.75 -18.34
C LYS A 217 -0.17 -12.40 -19.14
N GLN A 218 1.00 -12.42 -18.52
CA GLN A 218 2.27 -12.02 -19.13
C GLN A 218 2.23 -10.57 -19.67
N THR A 219 1.48 -9.71 -18.99
CA THR A 219 1.34 -8.27 -19.30
C THR A 219 2.23 -7.39 -18.42
N ILE A 220 3.11 -8.01 -17.64
CA ILE A 220 4.09 -7.35 -16.77
C ILE A 220 5.41 -8.13 -16.86
N SER A 221 6.53 -7.41 -16.90
CA SER A 221 7.86 -8.00 -16.73
C SER A 221 8.18 -8.16 -15.26
N ARG A 222 8.45 -9.40 -14.81
CA ARG A 222 8.88 -9.72 -13.44
C ARG A 222 10.16 -8.96 -13.05
N ASN A 223 11.13 -8.83 -13.97
CA ASN A 223 12.39 -8.13 -13.71
C ASN A 223 12.16 -6.63 -13.46
N LYS A 224 11.35 -5.98 -14.30
CA LYS A 224 11.01 -4.57 -14.10
C LYS A 224 10.15 -4.39 -12.85
N ALA A 225 9.25 -5.33 -12.56
CA ALA A 225 8.45 -5.29 -11.33
C ALA A 225 9.36 -5.37 -10.10
N LEU A 226 10.38 -6.24 -10.13
CA LEU A 226 11.38 -6.35 -9.06
C LEU A 226 12.18 -5.07 -8.88
N GLU A 227 12.64 -4.45 -9.98
CA GLU A 227 13.34 -3.16 -9.95
C GLU A 227 12.48 -2.07 -9.30
N VAL A 228 11.24 -1.90 -9.76
CA VAL A 228 10.30 -0.90 -9.23
C VAL A 228 9.99 -1.16 -7.75
N TYR A 229 9.62 -2.38 -7.41
CA TYR A 229 9.26 -2.75 -6.05
C TYR A 229 10.45 -2.56 -5.08
N THR A 230 11.64 -2.99 -5.48
CA THR A 230 12.86 -2.85 -4.68
C THR A 230 13.22 -1.39 -4.45
N ARG A 231 13.14 -0.54 -5.49
CA ARG A 231 13.45 0.88 -5.35
C ARG A 231 12.46 1.61 -4.44
N CYS A 232 11.16 1.29 -4.53
CA CYS A 232 10.14 1.86 -3.65
C CYS A 232 10.28 1.34 -2.20
N MET A 233 10.58 0.06 -2.00
CA MET A 233 10.88 -0.48 -0.67
C MET A 233 12.14 0.17 -0.06
N LEU A 234 13.16 0.42 -0.88
CA LEU A 234 14.33 1.18 -0.46
C LEU A 234 13.98 2.62 -0.09
N GLY A 235 13.06 3.25 -0.84
CA GLY A 235 12.53 4.58 -0.53
C GLY A 235 11.85 4.66 0.84
N GLU A 236 11.06 3.65 1.22
CA GLU A 236 10.50 3.54 2.58
C GLU A 236 11.59 3.49 3.65
N TYR A 237 12.57 2.59 3.49
CA TYR A 237 13.70 2.47 4.41
C TYR A 237 14.48 3.78 4.52
N GLU A 238 14.90 4.37 3.39
CA GLU A 238 15.66 5.62 3.35
C GLU A 238 14.89 6.77 3.99
N PHE A 239 13.56 6.80 3.86
CA PHE A 239 12.75 7.85 4.47
C PHE A 239 12.66 7.68 5.99
N PHE A 240 12.44 6.47 6.50
CA PHE A 240 12.51 6.20 7.95
C PHE A 240 13.91 6.49 8.51
N ASP A 241 14.96 6.07 7.79
CA ASP A 241 16.35 6.27 8.18
C ASP A 241 16.77 7.74 8.07
N SER A 242 16.05 8.59 7.34
CA SER A 242 16.33 10.03 7.35
C SER A 242 16.06 10.69 8.72
N VAL A 243 15.33 10.00 9.60
CA VAL A 243 15.12 10.42 10.99
C VAL A 243 16.19 9.81 11.88
N GLN A 244 17.15 10.63 12.27
CA GLN A 244 18.28 10.23 13.11
C GLN A 244 18.10 10.73 14.54
N GLU A 245 18.71 10.01 15.49
CA GLU A 245 18.81 10.47 16.86
C GLU A 245 19.60 11.78 16.89
N THR A 246 19.00 12.84 17.42
CA THR A 246 19.67 14.12 17.62
C THR A 246 20.40 14.05 18.96
N GLN A 247 21.71 14.25 18.94
CA GLN A 247 22.55 14.36 20.13
C GLN A 247 22.23 15.61 20.95
#